data_AF-H9BFH1-F1
#
_entry.id   AF-H9BFH1-F1
#
_cell.length_a   1.000
_cell.length_b   1.000
_cell.length_c   1.000
_cell.angle_alpha   90.00
_cell.angle_beta   90.00
_cell.angle_gamma   90.00
#
_symmetry.space_group_name_H-M   'P 1'
#
loop_
_entity.id
_entity.type
_entity.pdbx_description
1 polymer ?
#
loop_
_entity_poly.entity_id
_entity_poly.type
_entity_poly.pdbx_seq_one_letter_code
_entity_poly.pdbx_strand_id
1 'polypeptide(L)'
;GWVDHLFHFVWPESRINLKFWPEKPEAYRTANKEYAKHLLRIVDEMLSSLSLGLGLEEHTVKEAVGGDELEMLLKINYYPPCP
;
A
#
# COMPACT_ATOMS: atom_id res chain seq x y z
N GLY A 1 6.01 15.40 13.63
CA GLY A 1 5.61 14.83 14.93
C GLY A 1 6.79 14.09 15.53
N TRP A 2 6.65 13.59 16.74
CA TRP A 2 7.69 12.78 17.40
C TRP A 2 7.62 11.34 16.87
N VAL A 3 8.26 11.09 15.72
CA VAL A 3 8.12 9.84 14.96
C VAL A 3 9.33 9.60 14.06
N ASP A 4 9.84 8.38 14.10
CA ASP A 4 10.71 7.83 13.06
C ASP A 4 9.89 7.02 12.07
N HIS A 5 10.31 6.97 10.82
CA HIS A 5 9.55 6.30 9.79
C HIS A 5 10.41 5.55 8.78
N LEU A 6 9.82 4.48 8.26
CA LEU A 6 10.30 3.77 7.08
C LEU A 6 9.21 3.81 6.01
N PHE A 7 9.58 4.25 4.80
CA PHE A 7 8.71 4.33 3.64
C PHE A 7 9.29 3.57 2.46
N HIS A 8 8.46 2.77 1.80
CA HIS A 8 8.81 2.14 0.53
C HIS A 8 7.55 1.76 -0.26
N PHE A 9 7.69 1.67 -1.58
CA PHE A 9 6.63 1.16 -2.44
C PHE A 9 6.46 -0.34 -2.25
N VAL A 10 5.20 -0.76 -2.22
CA VAL A 10 4.78 -2.17 -2.19
C VAL A 10 3.98 -2.59 -3.42
N TRP A 11 3.53 -1.62 -4.24
CA TRP A 11 2.86 -1.85 -5.52
C TRP A 11 2.93 -0.58 -6.40
N PRO A 12 2.92 -0.68 -7.74
CA PRO A 12 3.09 -1.90 -8.54
C PRO A 12 4.51 -2.46 -8.46
N GLU A 13 4.72 -3.68 -8.95
CA GLU A 13 6.06 -4.33 -8.91
C GLU A 13 7.15 -3.47 -9.57
N SER A 14 6.79 -2.74 -10.62
CA SER A 14 7.68 -1.80 -11.34
C SER A 14 8.21 -0.65 -10.47
N ARG A 15 7.53 -0.33 -9.37
CA ARG A 15 7.90 0.75 -8.42
C ARG A 15 8.67 0.23 -7.21
N ILE A 16 8.74 -1.10 -7.02
CA ILE A 16 9.46 -1.69 -5.90
C ILE A 16 10.97 -1.56 -6.11
N ASN A 17 11.62 -0.82 -5.22
CA ASN A 17 13.08 -0.76 -5.14
C ASN A 17 13.54 -1.41 -3.83
N LEU A 18 14.07 -2.63 -3.94
CA LEU A 18 14.50 -3.45 -2.80
C LEU A 18 15.64 -2.83 -2.00
N LYS A 19 16.36 -1.83 -2.53
CA LYS A 19 17.35 -1.07 -1.76
C LYS A 19 16.73 -0.36 -0.54
N PHE A 20 15.45 0.01 -0.64
CA PHE A 20 14.72 0.65 0.46
C PHE A 20 13.96 -0.35 1.34
N TRP A 21 13.94 -1.63 0.97
CA TRP A 21 13.32 -2.68 1.77
C TRP A 21 14.36 -3.26 2.75
N PRO A 22 14.08 -3.27 4.06
CA PRO A 22 14.88 -3.97 5.04
C PRO A 22 15.28 -5.38 4.59
N GLU A 23 16.56 -5.70 4.77
CA GLU A 23 17.08 -7.06 4.63
C GLU A 23 16.88 -7.87 5.92
N LYS A 24 16.78 -7.17 7.06
CA LYS A 24 16.51 -7.77 8.37
C LYS A 24 15.22 -7.20 8.98
N PRO A 25 14.41 -8.02 9.65
CA PRO A 25 14.54 -9.49 9.73
C PRO A 25 14.35 -10.14 8.35
N GLU A 26 14.90 -11.33 8.14
CA GLU A 26 14.90 -12.03 6.84
C GLU A 26 13.48 -12.23 6.30
N ALA A 27 12.51 -12.38 7.20
CA ALA A 27 11.10 -12.52 6.88
C ALA A 27 10.42 -11.24 6.37
N TYR A 28 11.02 -10.06 6.55
CA TYR A 28 10.39 -8.76 6.26
C TYR A 28 9.88 -8.67 4.83
N ARG A 29 10.72 -9.05 3.85
CA ARG A 29 10.39 -8.93 2.44
C ARG A 29 9.27 -9.90 2.04
N THR A 30 9.32 -11.13 2.52
CA THR A 30 8.28 -12.13 2.26
C THR A 30 6.95 -11.70 2.89
N ALA A 31 6.97 -11.27 4.15
CA ALA A 31 5.79 -10.79 4.86
C ALA A 31 5.14 -9.59 4.15
N ASN A 32 5.94 -8.62 3.69
CA ASN A 32 5.39 -7.46 2.99
C ASN A 32 4.82 -7.77 1.61
N LYS A 33 5.41 -8.72 0.87
CA LYS A 33 4.84 -9.17 -0.40
C LYS A 33 3.48 -9.83 -0.20
N GLU A 34 3.34 -10.71 0.79
CA GLU A 34 2.05 -11.34 1.09
C GLU A 34 1.03 -10.32 1.62
N TYR A 35 1.46 -9.40 2.49
CA TYR A 35 0.60 -8.31 2.96
C TYR A 35 0.09 -7.44 1.80
N ALA A 36 0.96 -7.07 0.85
CA ALA A 36 0.59 -6.27 -0.31
C ALA A 36 -0.47 -6.97 -1.19
N LYS A 37 -0.37 -8.29 -1.39
CA LYS A 37 -1.39 -9.07 -2.12
C LYS A 37 -2.76 -9.00 -1.44
N HIS A 38 -2.80 -9.15 -0.12
CA HIS A 38 -4.06 -9.04 0.62
C HIS A 38 -4.61 -7.61 0.58
N LEU A 39 -3.73 -6.60 0.69
CA LEU A 39 -4.12 -5.20 0.64
C LEU A 39 -4.70 -4.81 -0.73
N LEU A 40 -4.10 -5.28 -1.83
CA LEU A 40 -4.61 -5.06 -3.19
C LEU A 40 -6.07 -5.50 -3.33
N ARG A 41 -6.38 -6.72 -2.87
CA ARG A 41 -7.76 -7.23 -2.92
C ARG A 41 -8.72 -6.34 -2.14
N ILE A 42 -8.33 -5.92 -0.95
CA ILE A 42 -9.17 -5.05 -0.10
C ILE A 42 -9.37 -3.68 -0.76
N VAL A 43 -8.31 -3.10 -1.32
CA VAL A 43 -8.39 -1.80 -2.01
C VAL A 43 -9.28 -1.89 -3.24
N ASP A 44 -9.17 -2.97 -4.03
CA ASP A 44 -10.03 -3.21 -5.19
C ASP A 44 -11.51 -3.30 -4.79
N GLU A 45 -11.84 -4.15 -3.80
CA GLU A 45 -13.20 -4.28 -3.26
C GLU A 45 -13.74 -2.95 -2.70
N MET A 46 -12.90 -2.20 -2.00
CA MET A 46 -13.26 -0.90 -1.41
C MET A 46 -13.54 0.15 -2.50
N LEU A 47 -12.70 0.24 -3.53
CA LEU A 47 -12.86 1.20 -4.61
C LEU A 47 -14.08 0.85 -5.48
N SER A 48 -14.31 -0.44 -5.76
CA SER A 48 -15.54 -0.90 -6.43
C SER A 48 -16.79 -0.53 -5.63
N SER A 49 -16.79 -0.82 -4.32
CA SER A 49 -17.92 -0.47 -3.44
C SER A 49 -18.15 1.04 -3.37
N LEU A 50 -17.09 1.84 -3.36
CA LEU A 50 -17.18 3.30 -3.36
C LEU A 50 -17.77 3.84 -4.65
N SER A 51 -17.36 3.32 -5.82
CA SER A 51 -17.96 3.71 -7.11
C SER A 51 -19.46 3.47 -7.12
N LEU A 52 -19.89 2.25 -6.74
CA LEU A 52 -21.30 1.88 -6.73
C LEU A 52 -22.10 2.72 -5.71
N GLY A 53 -21.53 2.97 -4.53
CA GLY A 53 -22.15 3.82 -3.51
C GLY A 53 -22.35 5.27 -3.95
N LEU A 54 -21.56 5.74 -4.93
CA LEU A 54 -21.70 7.05 -5.56
C LEU A 54 -22.61 7.04 -6.80
N GLY A 55 -23.18 5.89 -7.18
CA GLY A 55 -24.00 5.75 -8.38
C GLY A 55 -23.20 5.75 -9.69
N LEU A 56 -21.92 5.38 -9.64
CA LEU A 56 -21.02 5.27 -10.79
C LEU A 56 -20.90 3.82 -11.25
N GLU A 57 -20.33 3.61 -12.46
CA GLU A 57 -19.90 2.28 -12.89
C GLU A 57 -18.83 1.73 -11.94
N GLU A 58 -18.87 0.42 -11.67
CA GLU A 58 -18.11 -0.23 -10.58
C GLU A 58 -16.62 0.17 -10.54
N HIS A 59 -15.96 0.25 -11.69
CA HIS A 59 -14.52 0.51 -11.74
C HIS A 59 -14.14 1.99 -11.89
N THR A 60 -15.11 2.91 -11.91
CA THR A 60 -14.88 4.35 -12.18
C THR A 60 -13.84 4.97 -11.24
N VAL A 61 -13.99 4.74 -9.93
CA VAL A 61 -13.05 5.33 -8.95
C VAL A 61 -11.67 4.69 -9.06
N LYS A 62 -11.60 3.37 -9.29
CA LYS A 62 -10.32 2.66 -9.46
C LYS A 62 -9.54 3.21 -10.65
N GLU A 63 -10.19 3.36 -11.80
CA GLU A 63 -9.58 3.93 -13.01
C GLU A 63 -9.08 5.36 -12.76
N ALA A 64 -9.87 6.18 -12.06
CA ALA A 64 -9.52 7.56 -11.75
C ALA A 64 -8.28 7.70 -10.84
N VAL A 65 -7.98 6.71 -9.99
CA VAL A 65 -6.83 6.72 -9.08
C VAL A 65 -5.61 5.97 -9.61
N GLY A 66 -5.60 5.59 -10.89
CA GLY A 66 -4.46 4.97 -11.56
C GLY A 66 -4.70 3.53 -12.05
N GLY A 67 -5.87 2.96 -11.81
CA GLY A 67 -6.22 1.63 -12.30
C GLY A 67 -5.28 0.56 -11.74
N ASP A 68 -4.77 -0.30 -12.63
CA ASP A 68 -3.82 -1.35 -12.26
C ASP A 68 -2.41 -0.81 -11.95
N GLU A 69 -2.13 0.44 -12.35
CA GLU A 69 -0.88 1.17 -12.05
C GLU A 69 -0.99 2.04 -10.79
N LEU A 70 -2.07 1.91 -10.02
CA LEU A 70 -2.21 2.53 -8.69
C LEU A 70 -0.94 2.27 -7.87
N GLU A 71 -0.34 3.31 -7.32
CA GLU A 71 0.83 3.16 -6.47
C GLU A 71 0.43 2.98 -5.00
N MET A 72 0.96 1.95 -4.34
CA MET A 72 0.79 1.76 -2.90
C MET A 72 2.13 1.86 -2.19
N LEU A 73 2.17 2.70 -1.14
CA LEU A 73 3.33 2.87 -0.27
C LEU A 73 3.02 2.33 1.13
N LEU A 74 3.97 1.60 1.69
CA LEU A 74 3.94 1.23 3.11
C LEU A 74 4.71 2.27 3.92
N LYS A 75 4.04 2.86 4.92
CA LYS A 75 4.63 3.74 5.93
C LYS A 75 4.61 3.04 7.28
N ILE A 76 5.77 2.61 7.76
CA ILE A 76 5.94 2.09 9.11
C ILE A 76 6.34 3.25 10.00
N ASN A 77 5.58 3.49 11.06
CA ASN A 77 5.83 4.57 12.01
C ASN A 77 6.28 3.99 13.36
N TYR A 78 7.39 4.51 13.88
CA TYR A 78 7.85 4.27 15.23
C TYR A 78 7.71 5.56 16.04
N TYR A 79 6.91 5.51 17.09
CA TYR A 79 6.64 6.65 17.97
C TYR A 79 7.32 6.43 19.32
N PRO A 80 8.52 6.99 19.56
CA PRO A 80 9.15 6.89 20.87
C PRO A 80 8.37 7.68 21.94
N PRO A 81 8.58 7.43 23.25
CA PRO A 81 8.01 8.25 24.31
C PRO A 81 8.41 9.73 24.16
N CYS A 82 7.49 10.64 24.46
CA CYS A 82 7.73 12.09 24.51
C CYS A 82 7.87 12.53 25.98
N PRO A 83 8.81 13.43 26.33
CA PRO A 83 9.00 13.92 27.70
C PRO A 83 7.78 14.61 28.30
#